data_AF-Q7NGM1-F1
#
_entry.id   AF-Q7NGM1-F1
#
_cell.length_a   1.000
_cell.length_b   1.000
_cell.length_c   1.000
_cell.angle_alpha   90.00
_cell.angle_beta   90.00
_cell.angle_gamma   90.00
#
_symmetry.space_group_name_H-M   'P 1'
#
loop_
_entity.id
_entity.type
_entity.pdbx_description
1 polymer ?
#
loop_
_entity_poly.entity_id
_entity_poly.type
_entity_poly.pdbx_seq_one_letter_code
_entity_poly.pdbx_strand_id
1 'polypeptide(L)'
;MSTPTVGELLKQRFAEHGFDKPDNAIPITHIPPVDWAIRFHIDRHDVTHILMEAPNTPLGEAYVGGAEAASLGIPRLAAIVGFALICRLDADFDRVPRRAMLLSMLQGYDRHLYCRTKIVTGQPGVYRVEDVLPLTLAEARRLTGIVGMDPPRCAAPLGKGGQGGIQRATAPAPPRPRSGGFPGG
;
A
#
# COMPACT_ATOMS: atom_id res chain seq x y z
N MET A 1 -8.98 7.07 31.15
CA MET A 1 -9.41 7.58 29.83
C MET A 1 -9.82 6.37 29.00
N SER A 2 -11.01 6.38 28.38
CA SER A 2 -11.47 5.30 27.51
C SER A 2 -10.66 5.30 26.20
N THR A 3 -10.41 4.12 25.64
CA THR A 3 -9.79 3.99 24.30
C THR A 3 -10.74 4.55 23.24
N PRO A 4 -10.27 5.41 22.32
CA PRO A 4 -11.12 5.97 21.28
C PRO A 4 -11.64 4.90 20.32
N THR A 5 -12.86 5.12 19.83
CA THR A 5 -13.50 4.33 18.78
C THR A 5 -12.98 4.70 17.39
N VAL A 6 -13.20 3.85 16.39
CA VAL A 6 -12.87 4.14 14.99
C VAL A 6 -13.56 5.41 14.51
N GLY A 7 -14.82 5.64 14.89
CA GLY A 7 -15.54 6.85 14.54
C GLY A 7 -14.97 8.12 15.19
N GLU A 8 -14.46 8.02 16.42
CA GLU A 8 -13.77 9.13 17.09
C GLU A 8 -12.41 9.42 16.45
N LEU A 9 -11.65 8.38 16.11
CA LEU A 9 -10.37 8.51 15.40
C LEU A 9 -10.57 9.13 14.00
N LEU A 10 -11.65 8.74 13.30
CA LEU A 10 -12.01 9.31 12.00
C LEU A 10 -12.33 10.80 12.12
N LYS A 11 -13.13 11.19 13.12
CA LYS A 11 -13.45 12.60 13.40
C LYS A 11 -12.20 13.42 13.74
N GLN A 12 -11.30 12.86 14.55
CA GLN A 12 -10.02 13.52 14.87
C GLN A 12 -9.18 13.74 13.62
N ARG A 13 -9.06 12.71 12.77
CA ARG A 13 -8.32 12.81 11.52
C ARG A 13 -8.90 13.85 10.56
N PHE A 14 -10.22 13.91 10.43
CA PHE A 14 -10.86 14.95 9.62
C PHE A 14 -10.59 16.35 10.17
N ALA A 15 -10.71 16.54 11.47
CA ALA A 15 -10.39 17.81 12.11
C ALA A 15 -8.91 18.24 11.92
N GLU A 16 -7.96 17.30 12.00
CA GLU A 16 -6.53 17.55 11.76
C GLU A 16 -6.22 18.01 10.34
N HIS A 17 -7.02 17.58 9.37
CA HIS A 17 -6.85 17.92 7.96
C HIS A 17 -7.79 19.03 7.47
N GLY A 18 -8.56 19.66 8.38
CA GLY A 18 -9.46 20.77 8.04
C GLY A 18 -10.75 20.35 7.32
N PHE A 19 -11.13 19.08 7.41
CA PHE A 19 -12.37 18.55 6.87
C PHE A 19 -13.41 18.38 8.00
N ASP A 20 -14.64 18.86 7.79
CA ASP A 20 -15.75 18.68 8.76
C ASP A 20 -16.54 17.37 8.54
N LYS A 21 -16.32 16.72 7.39
CA LYS A 21 -17.00 15.50 6.90
C LYS A 21 -16.12 14.84 5.82
N PRO A 22 -16.29 13.54 5.48
CA PRO A 22 -15.59 12.96 4.33
C PRO A 22 -15.85 13.83 3.10
N ASP A 23 -14.84 13.97 2.25
CA ASP A 23 -14.81 14.97 1.20
C ASP A 23 -15.83 14.64 0.10
N ASN A 24 -17.10 14.97 0.37
CA ASN A 24 -18.22 14.84 -0.56
C ASN A 24 -18.10 15.83 -1.73
N ALA A 25 -16.97 16.53 -1.88
CA ALA A 25 -16.74 17.51 -2.94
C ALA A 25 -16.46 16.87 -4.30
N ILE A 26 -16.22 15.55 -4.38
CA ILE A 26 -16.10 14.86 -5.66
C ILE A 26 -17.51 14.75 -6.28
N PRO A 27 -17.83 15.49 -7.37
CA PRO A 27 -19.16 15.49 -7.93
C PRO A 27 -19.49 14.13 -8.53
N ILE A 28 -20.69 13.63 -8.24
CA ILE A 28 -21.26 12.47 -8.93
C ILE A 28 -21.34 12.81 -10.43
N THR A 29 -20.68 11.99 -11.24
CA THR A 29 -20.46 12.19 -12.68
C THR A 29 -21.62 11.67 -13.55
N HIS A 30 -22.59 10.97 -12.96
CA HIS A 30 -23.66 10.23 -13.63
C HIS A 30 -23.17 9.10 -14.54
N ILE A 31 -21.89 8.73 -14.44
CA ILE A 31 -21.31 7.57 -15.09
C ILE A 31 -21.26 6.46 -14.03
N PRO A 32 -22.11 5.41 -14.11
CA PRO A 32 -22.33 4.50 -12.98
C PRO A 32 -21.07 3.85 -12.39
N PRO A 33 -20.08 3.39 -13.20
CA PRO A 33 -18.83 2.85 -12.66
C PRO A 33 -17.96 3.89 -11.93
N VAL A 34 -17.99 5.14 -12.40
CA VAL A 34 -17.21 6.25 -11.82
C VAL A 34 -17.89 6.71 -10.53
N ASP A 35 -19.20 6.85 -10.54
CA ASP A 35 -19.99 7.23 -9.36
C ASP A 35 -19.89 6.21 -8.23
N TRP A 36 -19.80 4.93 -8.58
CA TRP A 36 -19.54 3.87 -7.62
C TRP A 36 -18.16 4.00 -6.98
N ALA A 37 -17.12 4.27 -7.77
CA ALA A 37 -15.75 4.46 -7.28
C ALA A 37 -15.65 5.72 -6.39
N ILE A 38 -16.36 6.78 -6.75
CA ILE A 38 -16.45 8.01 -5.95
C ILE A 38 -17.10 7.73 -4.59
N ARG A 39 -18.26 7.05 -4.58
CA ARG A 39 -18.95 6.68 -3.34
C ARG A 39 -18.11 5.73 -2.48
N PHE A 40 -17.42 4.79 -3.10
CA PHE A 40 -16.48 3.92 -2.40
C PHE A 40 -15.39 4.73 -1.67
N HIS A 41 -14.78 5.69 -2.37
CA HIS A 41 -13.72 6.53 -1.84
C HIS A 41 -14.24 7.41 -0.69
N ILE A 42 -15.39 8.04 -0.88
CA ILE A 42 -16.06 8.87 0.14
C ILE A 42 -16.41 8.06 1.40
N ASP A 43 -16.96 6.85 1.23
CA ASP A 43 -17.57 6.13 2.34
C ASP A 43 -16.56 5.28 3.15
N ARG A 44 -15.50 4.77 2.51
CA ARG A 44 -14.67 3.71 3.11
C ARG A 44 -13.16 3.93 3.02
N HIS A 45 -12.66 4.83 2.18
CA HIS A 45 -11.21 5.05 2.05
C HIS A 45 -10.59 5.50 3.37
N ASP A 46 -11.14 6.56 3.98
CA ASP A 46 -10.60 7.09 5.24
C ASP A 46 -10.76 6.12 6.42
N VAL A 47 -11.85 5.36 6.45
CA VAL A 47 -12.04 4.29 7.44
C VAL A 47 -10.97 3.21 7.25
N THR A 48 -10.62 2.89 6.02
CA THR A 48 -9.55 1.93 5.69
C THR A 48 -8.20 2.44 6.20
N HIS A 49 -7.88 3.73 6.02
CA HIS A 49 -6.71 4.35 6.60
C HIS A 49 -6.68 4.21 8.14
N ILE A 50 -7.81 4.38 8.81
CA ILE A 50 -7.91 4.22 10.27
C ILE A 50 -7.69 2.75 10.67
N LEU A 51 -8.39 1.82 10.03
CA LEU A 51 -8.28 0.38 10.32
C LEU A 51 -6.86 -0.15 10.05
N MET A 52 -6.18 0.39 9.04
CA MET A 52 -4.80 0.02 8.73
C MET A 52 -3.77 0.82 9.54
N GLU A 53 -4.16 1.82 10.34
CA GLU A 53 -3.20 2.80 10.88
C GLU A 53 -2.28 3.39 9.79
N ALA A 54 -2.77 3.47 8.56
CA ALA A 54 -2.03 4.05 7.45
C ALA A 54 -2.10 5.59 7.58
N PRO A 55 -0.97 6.29 7.70
CA PRO A 55 -0.96 7.74 7.78
C PRO A 55 -1.32 8.37 6.44
N ASN A 56 -1.93 9.56 6.44
CA ASN A 56 -2.23 10.35 5.23
C ASN A 56 -0.94 10.96 4.66
N THR A 57 -0.09 10.09 4.13
CA THR A 57 1.20 10.39 3.51
C THR A 57 1.30 9.56 2.23
N PRO A 58 2.15 9.95 1.26
CA PRO A 58 2.31 9.17 0.04
C PRO A 58 2.59 7.67 0.28
N LEU A 59 3.33 7.32 1.35
CA LEU A 59 3.59 5.93 1.70
C LEU A 59 2.35 5.21 2.27
N GLY A 60 1.51 5.90 3.05
CA GLY A 60 0.26 5.33 3.55
C GLY A 60 -0.77 5.13 2.43
N GLU A 61 -0.90 6.11 1.54
CA GLU A 61 -1.70 6.00 0.31
C GLU A 61 -1.24 4.79 -0.54
N ALA A 62 0.07 4.63 -0.70
CA ALA A 62 0.63 3.48 -1.41
C ALA A 62 0.23 2.15 -0.76
N TYR A 63 0.32 2.06 0.57
CA TYR A 63 -0.07 0.86 1.32
C TYR A 63 -1.55 0.54 1.15
N VAL A 64 -2.43 1.53 1.32
CA VAL A 64 -3.88 1.37 1.17
C VAL A 64 -4.23 0.98 -0.25
N GLY A 65 -3.69 1.66 -1.26
CA GLY A 65 -3.90 1.32 -2.67
C GLY A 65 -3.44 -0.10 -3.03
N GLY A 66 -2.34 -0.58 -2.42
CA GLY A 66 -1.92 -1.97 -2.56
C GLY A 66 -2.93 -2.96 -1.96
N ALA A 67 -3.45 -2.65 -0.78
CA ALA A 67 -4.46 -3.47 -0.10
C ALA A 67 -5.79 -3.50 -0.87
N GLU A 68 -6.22 -2.37 -1.43
CA GLU A 68 -7.41 -2.27 -2.27
C GLU A 68 -7.26 -3.08 -3.57
N ALA A 69 -6.11 -2.98 -4.24
CA ALA A 69 -5.82 -3.76 -5.43
C ALA A 69 -5.88 -5.28 -5.16
N ALA A 70 -5.34 -5.72 -4.01
CA ALA A 70 -5.44 -7.09 -3.57
C ALA A 70 -6.90 -7.49 -3.26
N SER A 71 -7.67 -6.60 -2.62
CA SER A 71 -9.09 -6.82 -2.33
C SER A 71 -9.94 -6.96 -3.59
N LEU A 72 -9.59 -6.27 -4.66
CA LEU A 72 -10.24 -6.33 -5.98
C LEU A 72 -9.81 -7.55 -6.81
N GLY A 73 -8.82 -8.32 -6.36
CA GLY A 73 -8.26 -9.43 -7.13
C GLY A 73 -7.47 -8.96 -8.36
N ILE A 74 -7.00 -7.71 -8.37
CA ILE A 74 -6.14 -7.19 -9.44
C ILE A 74 -4.83 -7.97 -9.42
N PRO A 75 -4.39 -8.58 -10.54
CA PRO A 75 -3.12 -9.28 -10.60
C PRO A 75 -1.96 -8.37 -10.17
N ARG A 76 -1.05 -8.90 -9.35
CA ARG A 76 0.06 -8.14 -8.75
C ARG A 76 0.82 -7.27 -9.77
N LEU A 77 1.10 -7.80 -10.96
CA LEU A 77 1.78 -7.04 -12.02
C LEU A 77 0.96 -5.84 -12.51
N ALA A 78 -0.36 -6.01 -12.68
CA ALA A 78 -1.25 -4.93 -13.07
C ALA A 78 -1.36 -3.86 -11.98
N ALA A 79 -1.39 -4.27 -10.70
CA ALA A 79 -1.37 -3.34 -9.56
C ALA A 79 -0.07 -2.50 -9.54
N ILE A 80 1.09 -3.12 -9.77
CA ILE A 80 2.38 -2.43 -9.85
C ILE A 80 2.38 -1.39 -10.99
N VAL A 81 1.94 -1.80 -12.19
CA VAL A 81 1.93 -0.91 -13.36
C VAL A 81 0.94 0.23 -13.17
N GLY A 82 -0.28 -0.05 -12.69
CA GLY A 82 -1.30 0.96 -12.43
C GLY A 82 -0.85 1.97 -11.38
N PHE A 83 -0.28 1.49 -10.27
CA PHE A 83 0.24 2.36 -9.23
C PHE A 83 1.42 3.23 -9.71
N ALA A 84 2.32 2.68 -10.52
CA ALA A 84 3.42 3.46 -11.12
C ALA A 84 2.93 4.57 -12.06
N LEU A 85 1.79 4.37 -12.74
CA LEU A 85 1.14 5.40 -13.54
C LEU A 85 0.52 6.49 -12.65
N ILE A 86 -0.17 6.12 -11.56
CA ILE A 86 -0.74 7.08 -10.61
C ILE A 86 0.36 7.96 -10.00
N CYS A 87 1.46 7.36 -9.52
CA CYS A 87 2.60 8.10 -8.98
C CYS A 87 3.31 9.01 -10.00
N ARG A 88 3.11 8.78 -11.30
CA ARG A 88 3.63 9.65 -12.37
C ARG A 88 2.73 10.86 -12.65
N LEU A 89 1.45 10.76 -12.28
CA LEU A 89 0.43 11.78 -12.55
C LEU A 89 0.23 12.73 -11.38
N ASP A 90 0.63 12.33 -10.17
CA ASP A 90 0.46 13.10 -8.95
C ASP A 90 1.81 13.55 -8.37
N ALA A 91 1.98 14.87 -8.28
CA ALA A 91 3.19 15.56 -7.89
C ALA A 91 3.60 15.34 -6.43
N ASP A 92 2.67 14.94 -5.55
CA ASP A 92 2.99 14.67 -4.15
C ASP A 92 3.78 13.35 -3.98
N PHE A 93 3.66 12.42 -4.92
CA PHE A 93 4.44 11.18 -4.93
C PHE A 93 5.89 11.37 -5.39
N ASP A 94 6.22 12.47 -6.10
CA ASP A 94 7.59 12.74 -6.58
C ASP A 94 8.57 13.03 -5.43
N ARG A 95 8.07 13.40 -4.25
CA ARG A 95 8.88 13.74 -3.07
C ARG A 95 9.40 12.51 -2.31
N VAL A 96 8.92 11.32 -2.64
CA VAL A 96 9.27 10.07 -1.95
C VAL A 96 10.01 9.14 -2.92
N PRO A 97 11.10 8.46 -2.49
CA PRO A 97 11.81 7.53 -3.36
C PRO A 97 10.87 6.44 -3.92
N ARG A 98 10.84 6.29 -5.25
CA ARG A 98 10.00 5.28 -5.95
C ARG A 98 10.09 3.88 -5.35
N ARG A 99 11.28 3.49 -4.90
CA ARG A 99 11.51 2.20 -4.22
C ARG A 99 10.71 2.09 -2.92
N ALA A 100 10.70 3.14 -2.08
CA ALA A 100 9.95 3.14 -0.83
C ALA A 100 8.43 3.07 -1.11
N MET A 101 7.97 3.80 -2.13
CA MET A 101 6.58 3.74 -2.57
C MET A 101 6.16 2.34 -2.99
N LEU A 102 6.95 1.72 -3.88
CA LEU A 102 6.67 0.38 -4.38
C LEU A 102 6.69 -0.65 -3.25
N LEU A 103 7.62 -0.54 -2.30
CA LEU A 103 7.67 -1.43 -1.14
C LEU A 103 6.44 -1.28 -0.25
N SER A 104 6.00 -0.04 0.00
CA SER A 104 4.79 0.23 0.79
C SER A 104 3.55 -0.38 0.13
N MET A 105 3.39 -0.16 -1.19
CA MET A 105 2.28 -0.74 -1.96
C MET A 105 2.30 -2.27 -1.94
N LEU A 106 3.47 -2.88 -2.20
CA LEU A 106 3.60 -4.33 -2.15
C LEU A 106 3.33 -4.91 -0.76
N GLN A 107 3.69 -4.20 0.30
CA GLN A 107 3.39 -4.60 1.67
C GLN A 107 1.88 -4.62 1.92
N GLY A 108 1.16 -3.57 1.47
CA GLY A 108 -0.30 -3.51 1.54
C GLY A 108 -0.96 -4.65 0.75
N TYR A 109 -0.49 -4.88 -0.48
CA TYR A 109 -0.98 -5.93 -1.35
C TYR A 109 -0.78 -7.33 -0.75
N ASP A 110 0.43 -7.68 -0.35
CA ASP A 110 0.77 -9.02 0.13
C ASP A 110 0.04 -9.34 1.45
N ARG A 111 -0.15 -8.34 2.34
CA ARG A 111 -0.89 -8.53 3.60
C ARG A 111 -2.37 -8.77 3.40
N HIS A 112 -2.97 -8.20 2.35
CA HIS A 112 -4.42 -8.24 2.12
C HIS A 112 -4.85 -9.20 1.01
N LEU A 113 -3.92 -9.79 0.27
CA LEU A 113 -4.20 -10.78 -0.78
C LEU A 113 -5.07 -11.93 -0.29
N TYR A 114 -4.83 -12.40 0.94
CA TYR A 114 -5.54 -13.51 1.55
C TYR A 114 -6.50 -13.09 2.67
N CYS A 115 -6.73 -11.79 2.85
CA CYS A 115 -7.75 -11.32 3.79
C CYS A 115 -9.13 -11.79 3.32
N ARG A 116 -9.85 -12.44 4.24
CA ARG A 116 -11.23 -12.91 4.02
C ARG A 116 -12.16 -11.73 3.83
N THR A 117 -11.96 -10.69 4.63
CA THR A 117 -12.70 -9.45 4.52
C THR A 117 -12.17 -8.62 3.36
N LYS A 118 -13.08 -8.13 2.54
CA LYS A 118 -12.78 -7.22 1.44
C LYS A 118 -12.98 -5.78 1.88
N ILE A 119 -12.15 -4.92 1.32
CA ILE A 119 -12.08 -3.51 1.68
C ILE A 119 -12.87 -2.69 0.67
N VAL A 120 -12.90 -3.12 -0.59
CA VAL A 120 -13.62 -2.44 -1.66
C VAL A 120 -15.05 -2.91 -1.78
N THR A 121 -16.02 -1.98 -1.92
CA THR A 121 -17.46 -2.26 -2.05
C THR A 121 -17.79 -3.25 -3.17
N GLY A 122 -19.01 -3.81 -3.17
CA GLY A 122 -19.48 -4.67 -4.27
C GLY A 122 -18.85 -6.06 -4.35
N GLN A 123 -17.89 -6.39 -3.49
CA GLN A 123 -17.35 -7.75 -3.32
C GLN A 123 -18.09 -8.50 -2.20
N PRO A 124 -18.24 -9.84 -2.30
CA PRO A 124 -18.62 -10.65 -1.15
C PRO A 124 -17.58 -10.53 -0.03
N GLY A 125 -18.04 -10.49 1.23
CA GLY A 125 -17.16 -10.41 2.40
C GLY A 125 -16.66 -9.01 2.75
N VAL A 126 -17.26 -7.95 2.22
CA VAL A 126 -16.93 -6.56 2.62
C VAL A 126 -17.53 -6.24 3.99
N TYR A 127 -16.73 -5.68 4.91
CA TYR A 127 -17.24 -5.21 6.20
C TYR A 127 -18.13 -3.98 6.03
N ARG A 128 -19.14 -3.78 6.87
CA ARG A 128 -19.95 -2.55 6.84
C ARG A 128 -19.30 -1.46 7.67
N VAL A 129 -19.32 -0.22 7.20
CA VAL A 129 -18.71 0.92 7.92
C VAL A 129 -19.45 1.14 9.24
N GLU A 130 -20.78 1.08 9.21
CA GLU A 130 -21.64 1.20 10.38
C GLU A 130 -21.30 0.21 11.51
N ASP A 131 -20.81 -1.00 11.16
CA ASP A 131 -20.46 -2.03 12.13
C ASP A 131 -19.09 -1.78 12.79
N VAL A 132 -18.21 -0.99 12.16
CA VAL A 132 -16.85 -0.73 12.66
C VAL A 132 -16.72 0.60 13.39
N LEU A 133 -17.50 1.62 13.01
CA LEU A 133 -17.44 2.95 13.63
C LEU A 133 -17.57 2.96 15.17
N PRO A 134 -18.49 2.18 15.80
CA PRO A 134 -18.64 2.21 17.26
C PRO A 134 -17.59 1.39 18.01
N LEU A 135 -16.75 0.62 17.30
CA LEU A 135 -15.76 -0.28 17.90
C LEU A 135 -14.44 0.45 18.17
N THR A 136 -13.66 -0.04 19.14
CA THR A 136 -12.24 0.32 19.23
C THR A 136 -11.47 -0.24 18.03
N LEU A 137 -10.31 0.34 17.71
CA LEU A 137 -9.48 -0.14 16.60
C LEU A 137 -9.15 -1.64 16.70
N ALA A 138 -8.84 -2.14 17.91
CA ALA A 138 -8.53 -3.54 18.13
C ALA A 138 -9.74 -4.46 17.90
N GLU A 139 -10.94 -4.04 18.29
CA GLU A 139 -12.18 -4.77 18.03
C GLU A 139 -12.53 -4.77 16.54
N ALA A 140 -12.45 -3.61 15.88
CA ALA A 140 -12.70 -3.49 14.46
C ALA A 140 -11.73 -4.36 13.63
N ARG A 141 -10.45 -4.39 13.98
CA ARG A 141 -9.46 -5.28 13.34
C ARG A 141 -9.74 -6.75 13.58
N ARG A 142 -10.23 -7.12 14.76
CA ARG A 142 -10.62 -8.51 15.06
C ARG A 142 -11.84 -8.92 14.25
N LEU A 143 -12.82 -8.03 14.11
CA LEU A 143 -14.03 -8.24 13.32
C LEU A 143 -13.69 -8.37 11.82
N THR A 144 -12.85 -7.48 11.31
CA THR A 144 -12.53 -7.38 9.88
C THR A 144 -11.33 -8.24 9.47
N GLY A 145 -10.42 -8.61 10.38
CA GLY A 145 -9.15 -9.23 10.01
C GLY A 145 -8.22 -8.32 9.18
N ILE A 146 -8.51 -7.02 9.11
CA ILE A 146 -7.65 -6.02 8.45
C ILE A 146 -6.39 -5.84 9.28
N VAL A 147 -5.24 -5.82 8.61
CA VAL A 147 -3.93 -5.77 9.26
C VAL A 147 -3.34 -4.37 9.10
N GLY A 148 -2.87 -3.83 10.22
CA GLY A 148 -2.18 -2.54 10.24
C GLY A 148 -0.98 -2.50 9.30
N MET A 149 -0.69 -1.32 8.77
CA MET A 149 0.61 -0.94 8.26
C MET A 149 1.55 -0.94 9.48
N ASP A 150 2.16 -2.10 9.77
CA ASP A 150 3.23 -2.10 10.76
C ASP A 150 4.24 -1.03 10.33
N PRO A 151 4.75 -0.21 11.26
CA PRO A 151 5.83 0.70 10.93
C PRO A 151 6.93 -0.13 10.27
N PRO A 152 7.56 0.38 9.19
CA PRO A 152 8.64 -0.35 8.55
C PRO A 152 9.62 -0.72 9.66
N ARG A 153 9.81 -2.02 9.91
CA ARG A 153 10.95 -2.46 10.71
C ARG A 153 12.13 -1.89 9.95
N CYS A 154 12.79 -0.88 10.53
CA CYS A 154 14.03 -0.33 9.99
C CYS A 154 14.87 -1.53 9.60
N ALA A 155 15.04 -1.73 8.29
CA ALA A 155 16.16 -2.51 7.82
C ALA A 155 17.36 -1.88 8.53
N ALA A 156 18.11 -2.72 9.26
CA ALA A 156 19.27 -2.29 10.03
C ALA A 156 20.05 -1.23 9.25
N PRO A 157 20.54 -0.15 9.89
CA PRO A 157 21.31 0.86 9.19
C PRO A 157 22.39 0.13 8.41
N LEU A 158 22.46 0.39 7.09
CA LEU A 158 23.66 0.07 6.33
C LEU A 158 24.80 0.77 7.04
N GLY A 159 25.53 0.02 7.86
CA GLY A 159 26.56 0.53 8.73
C GLY A 159 27.57 1.31 7.89
N LYS A 160 27.67 2.61 8.13
CA LYS A 160 28.89 3.35 7.81
C LYS A 160 29.92 2.95 8.85
N GLY A 161 30.87 2.12 8.47
CA GLY A 161 32.00 1.79 9.33
C GLY A 161 32.73 0.52 8.90
N GLY A 162 33.48 0.59 7.80
CA GLY A 162 34.41 -0.45 7.41
C GLY A 162 35.21 -0.03 6.19
N GLN A 163 36.30 0.71 6.40
CA GLN A 163 37.42 0.65 5.47
C GLN A 163 37.88 -0.81 5.42
N GLY A 164 37.46 -1.52 4.38
CA GLY A 164 37.81 -2.90 4.09
C GLY A 164 37.47 -3.12 2.62
N GLY A 165 38.49 -3.48 1.85
CA GLY A 165 38.49 -3.35 0.40
C GLY A 165 37.29 -3.95 -0.33
N ILE A 166 36.96 -3.33 -1.47
CA ILE A 166 36.05 -3.88 -2.46
C ILE A 166 36.63 -5.23 -2.93
N GLN A 167 36.19 -6.34 -2.35
CA GLN A 167 36.20 -7.60 -3.08
C GLN A 167 35.00 -7.57 -4.02
N ARG A 168 35.29 -7.19 -5.27
CA ARG A 168 34.39 -7.45 -6.40
C ARG A 168 34.01 -8.92 -6.35
N ALA A 169 32.71 -9.21 -6.26
CA ALA A 169 32.20 -10.53 -6.61
C ALA A 169 32.58 -10.76 -8.08
N THR A 170 33.63 -11.54 -8.30
CA THR A 170 34.05 -11.99 -9.62
C THR A 170 32.96 -12.91 -10.16
N ALA A 171 32.30 -12.47 -11.24
CA ALA A 171 31.53 -13.36 -12.09
C ALA A 171 32.41 -14.57 -12.49
N PRO A 172 31.84 -15.77 -12.70
CA PRO A 172 32.60 -16.90 -13.18
C PRO A 172 33.29 -16.53 -14.50
N ALA A 173 34.60 -16.82 -14.59
CA ALA A 173 35.40 -16.50 -15.75
C ALA A 173 34.88 -17.22 -17.01
N PRO A 174 34.90 -16.57 -18.19
CA PRO A 174 34.62 -17.25 -19.44
C PRO A 174 35.63 -18.38 -19.68
N PRO A 175 35.23 -19.49 -20.33
CA PRO A 175 36.13 -20.60 -20.59
C PRO A 175 37.32 -20.16 -21.45
N ARG A 176 38.51 -20.65 -21.13
CA ARG A 176 39.76 -20.31 -21.84
C ARG A 176 39.70 -20.78 -23.30
N PRO A 177 40.27 -20.03 -24.27
CA PRO A 177 40.45 -20.53 -25.61
C PRO A 177 41.42 -21.73 -25.58
N ARG A 178 40.99 -22.85 -26.15
CA ARG A 178 41.86 -24.02 -26.34
C ARG A 178 42.89 -23.68 -27.41
N SER A 179 44.14 -23.47 -27.00
CA SER A 179 45.29 -23.57 -27.87
C SER A 179 45.50 -25.05 -28.24
N GLY A 180 45.03 -25.45 -29.41
CA GLY A 180 45.33 -26.72 -30.04
C GLY A 180 45.69 -26.45 -31.49
N GLY A 181 46.96 -26.58 -31.82
CA GLY A 181 47.48 -26.38 -33.16
C GLY A 181 46.85 -27.34 -34.17
N PHE A 182 46.72 -26.86 -35.40
CA PHE A 182 46.56 -27.71 -36.57
C PHE A 182 47.82 -28.56 -36.75
N PRO A 183 47.73 -29.90 -36.88
CA PRO A 183 48.68 -30.65 -37.68
C PRO A 183 48.26 -30.57 -39.15
N GLY A 184 49.25 -30.40 -40.02
CA GLY A 184 49.09 -30.22 -41.46
C GLY A 184 48.59 -31.45 -42.22
N GLY A 185 48.25 -31.18 -43.48
CA GLY A 185 47.80 -32.13 -44.50
C GLY A 185 47.15 -31.36 -45.64
#